data_AF-A0AAE9NQU4-F1
#
_entry.id   AF-A0AAE9NQU4-F1
#
_cell.length_a   1.000
_cell.length_b   1.000
_cell.length_c   1.000
_cell.angle_alpha   90.00
_cell.angle_beta   90.00
_cell.angle_gamma   90.00
#
_symmetry.space_group_name_H-M   'P 1'
#
loop_
_entity.id
_entity.type
_entity.pdbx_description
1 polymer ?
#
loop_
_entity_poly.entity_id
_entity_poly.type
_entity_poly.pdbx_seq_one_letter_code
_entity_poly.pdbx_strand_id
1 'polypeptide(L)'
;MNQAIQFPDRESWDEKIMAIRFPVLVNGFQQECLIRAERLQHRYGGNSPEQWLALFREHRWDLEDELEKMIVAEEWDDEGYYSLS
;
A
#
# COMPACT_ATOMS: atom_id res chain seq x y z
N MET A 1 0.93 -4.05 15.55
CA MET A 1 1.84 -3.03 16.13
C MET A 1 3.19 -3.64 16.45
N ASN A 2 3.90 -3.97 15.37
CA ASN A 2 5.34 -4.11 15.40
C ASN A 2 5.95 -2.70 15.38
N GLN A 3 6.57 -2.25 16.48
CA GLN A 3 7.15 -0.90 16.57
C GLN A 3 8.26 -0.63 15.54
N ALA A 4 8.78 -1.67 14.88
CA ALA A 4 9.77 -1.57 13.84
C ALA A 4 9.22 -1.19 12.45
N ILE A 5 7.90 -1.29 12.23
CA ILE A 5 7.25 -1.02 10.95
C ILE A 5 6.48 0.29 11.06
N GLN A 6 6.77 1.23 10.17
CA GLN A 6 6.13 2.54 10.15
C GLN A 6 5.71 2.89 8.73
N PHE A 7 4.48 3.38 8.57
CA PHE A 7 3.97 3.83 7.28
C PHE A 7 3.83 5.37 7.30
N PRO A 8 4.75 6.11 6.67
CA PRO A 8 4.62 7.55 6.53
C PRO A 8 3.40 7.93 5.68
N ASP A 9 2.77 9.06 6.00
CA ASP A 9 1.69 9.67 5.21
C ASP A 9 2.21 10.29 3.89
N ARG A 10 2.79 9.45 3.03
CA ARG A 10 3.36 9.83 1.73
C ARG A 10 2.98 8.84 0.64
N GLU A 11 1.73 8.88 0.22
CA GLU A 11 1.22 8.12 -0.91
C GLU A 11 1.16 8.95 -2.20
N SER A 12 1.34 8.29 -3.32
CA SER A 12 1.23 8.89 -4.65
C SER A 12 0.62 7.89 -5.63
N TRP A 13 -0.05 8.42 -6.65
CA TRP A 13 -0.55 7.60 -7.75
C TRP A 13 0.55 7.40 -8.81
N ASP A 14 0.74 6.17 -9.26
CA ASP A 14 1.61 5.82 -10.38
C ASP A 14 0.76 5.33 -11.57
N GLU A 15 0.62 6.19 -12.57
CA GLU A 15 -0.14 5.92 -13.79
C GLU A 15 0.40 4.75 -14.60
N LYS A 16 1.71 4.46 -14.52
CA LYS A 16 2.33 3.42 -15.37
C LYS A 16 1.92 2.03 -14.95
N ILE A 17 1.75 1.83 -13.65
CA ILE A 17 1.41 0.54 -13.04
C ILE A 17 -0.01 0.51 -12.48
N MET A 18 -0.77 1.62 -12.65
CA MET A 18 -2.13 1.79 -12.16
C MET A 18 -2.26 1.43 -10.68
N ALA A 19 -1.41 2.03 -9.85
CA ALA A 19 -1.31 1.70 -8.43
C ALA A 19 -1.03 2.94 -7.57
N ILE A 20 -1.44 2.86 -6.30
CA ILE A 20 -0.95 3.75 -5.26
C ILE A 20 0.37 3.20 -4.75
N ARG A 21 1.38 4.07 -4.70
CA ARG A 21 2.71 3.81 -4.14
C ARG A 21 2.89 4.58 -2.86
N PHE A 22 3.41 3.93 -1.84
CA PHE A 22 3.73 4.59 -0.58
C PHE A 22 4.88 3.89 0.14
N PRO A 23 5.70 4.63 0.90
CA PRO A 23 6.82 4.05 1.60
C PRO A 23 6.36 3.30 2.85
N VAL A 24 7.17 2.31 3.22
CA VAL A 24 7.18 1.73 4.56
C VAL A 24 8.61 1.75 5.10
N LEU A 25 8.77 2.06 6.38
CA LEU A 25 10.05 1.95 7.08
C LEU A 25 10.05 0.67 7.91
N VAL A 26 10.99 -0.22 7.65
CA VAL A 26 11.18 -1.46 8.41
C VAL A 26 12.54 -1.39 9.08
N ASN A 27 12.56 -1.34 10.42
CA ASN A 27 13.77 -1.08 11.20
C ASN A 27 14.54 0.18 10.74
N GLY A 28 13.80 1.19 10.29
CA GLY A 28 14.36 2.46 9.77
C GLY A 28 14.84 2.42 8.31
N PHE A 29 14.80 1.27 7.64
CA PHE A 29 15.10 1.17 6.21
C PHE A 29 13.85 1.38 5.38
N GLN A 30 13.91 2.28 4.39
CA GLN A 30 12.78 2.55 3.50
C GLN A 30 12.63 1.46 2.45
N GLN A 31 11.41 0.95 2.34
CA GLN A 31 10.94 0.04 1.30
C GLN A 31 9.66 0.64 0.70
N GLU A 32 9.09 -0.02 -0.31
CA GLU A 32 7.94 0.48 -1.06
C GLU A 32 6.79 -0.52 -1.04
N CYS A 33 5.60 -0.03 -0.72
CA CYS A 33 4.34 -0.76 -0.81
C CYS A 33 3.54 -0.28 -2.03
N LEU A 34 2.73 -1.19 -2.59
CA LEU A 34 1.89 -0.95 -3.75
C LEU A 34 0.46 -1.43 -3.47
N ILE A 35 -0.54 -0.68 -3.94
CA ILE A 35 -1.92 -1.15 -3.99
C ILE A 35 -2.47 -0.86 -5.38
N ARG A 36 -2.81 -1.91 -6.13
CA ARG A 36 -3.36 -1.79 -7.49
C ARG A 36 -4.74 -1.14 -7.45
N ALA A 37 -5.07 -0.33 -8.45
CA ALA A 37 -6.40 0.27 -8.55
C ALA A 37 -7.52 -0.77 -8.63
N GLU A 38 -7.27 -1.93 -9.25
CA GLU A 38 -8.23 -3.03 -9.30
C GLU A 38 -8.65 -3.49 -7.90
N ARG A 39 -7.68 -3.63 -6.98
CA ARG A 39 -7.93 -3.97 -5.57
C ARG A 39 -8.83 -2.96 -4.87
N LEU A 40 -8.53 -1.66 -5.06
CA LEU A 40 -9.31 -0.55 -4.49
C LEU A 40 -10.71 -0.50 -5.09
N GLN A 41 -10.81 -0.66 -6.42
CA GLN A 41 -12.08 -0.68 -7.13
C GLN A 41 -12.97 -1.84 -6.69
N HIS A 42 -12.40 -3.04 -6.54
CA HIS A 42 -13.14 -4.21 -6.12
C HIS A 42 -13.62 -4.10 -4.66
N ARG A 43 -12.79 -3.57 -3.75
CA ARG A 43 -13.09 -3.51 -2.31
C ARG A 43 -13.92 -2.30 -1.91
N TYR A 44 -13.67 -1.14 -2.52
CA TYR A 44 -14.21 0.16 -2.09
C TYR A 44 -14.85 0.96 -3.23
N GLY A 45 -14.65 0.56 -4.48
CA GLY A 45 -15.12 1.29 -5.66
C GLY A 45 -14.16 2.39 -6.11
N GLY A 46 -14.72 3.44 -6.68
CA GLY A 46 -13.97 4.52 -7.31
C GLY A 46 -13.55 4.20 -8.75
N ASN A 47 -13.32 5.27 -9.53
CA ASN A 47 -13.01 5.16 -10.96
C ASN A 47 -11.97 6.19 -11.44
N SER A 48 -11.33 6.91 -10.51
CA SER A 48 -10.28 7.88 -10.82
C SER A 48 -9.15 7.81 -9.80
N PRO A 49 -7.92 8.22 -10.18
CA PRO A 49 -6.79 8.31 -9.27
C PRO A 49 -7.07 9.07 -7.97
N GLU A 50 -7.80 10.19 -8.05
CA GLU A 50 -8.13 11.02 -6.90
C GLU A 50 -9.09 10.31 -5.94
N GLN A 51 -10.08 9.60 -6.48
CA GLN A 51 -11.00 8.80 -5.68
C GLN A 51 -10.27 7.63 -5.01
N TRP A 52 -9.40 6.92 -5.74
CA TRP A 52 -8.63 5.83 -5.16
C TRP A 52 -7.66 6.31 -4.09
N LEU A 53 -7.00 7.46 -4.27
CA LEU A 53 -6.19 8.08 -3.21
C LEU A 53 -7.03 8.45 -1.98
N ALA A 54 -8.24 8.96 -2.17
CA ALA A 54 -9.14 9.27 -1.07
C ALA A 54 -9.59 7.99 -0.32
N LEU A 55 -9.99 6.95 -1.06
CA LEU A 55 -10.39 5.65 -0.50
C LEU A 55 -9.23 4.96 0.23
N PHE A 56 -8.01 5.06 -0.31
CA PHE A 56 -6.81 4.58 0.39
C PHE A 56 -6.63 5.28 1.74
N ARG A 57 -6.76 6.61 1.79
CA ARG A 57 -6.64 7.38 3.04
C ARG A 57 -7.74 7.03 4.04
N GLU A 58 -8.97 6.85 3.55
CA GLU A 58 -10.13 6.47 4.37
C GLU A 58 -9.95 5.09 5.01
N HIS A 59 -9.42 4.13 4.25
CA HIS A 59 -9.22 2.74 4.69
C HIS A 59 -7.75 2.41 5.05
N ARG A 60 -6.93 3.44 5.30
CA ARG A 60 -5.48 3.31 5.43
C ARG A 60 -5.07 2.31 6.49
N TRP A 61 -5.71 2.39 7.66
CA TRP A 61 -5.43 1.52 8.80
C TRP A 61 -5.64 0.04 8.46
N ASP A 62 -6.74 -0.31 7.77
CA ASP A 62 -7.03 -1.69 7.40
C ASP A 62 -6.02 -2.23 6.38
N LEU A 63 -5.57 -1.38 5.46
CA LEU A 63 -4.61 -1.73 4.42
C LEU A 63 -3.19 -1.87 4.99
N GLU A 64 -2.79 -0.97 5.90
CA GLU A 64 -1.52 -1.04 6.61
C GLU A 64 -1.44 -2.26 7.52
N ASP A 65 -2.53 -2.66 8.18
CA ASP A 65 -2.59 -3.90 8.97
C ASP A 65 -2.43 -5.17 8.10
N GLU A 66 -2.92 -5.15 6.86
CA GLU A 66 -2.75 -6.25 5.90
C GLU A 66 -1.28 -6.32 5.44
N LEU A 67 -0.69 -5.17 5.08
CA LEU A 67 0.71 -5.07 4.67
C LEU A 67 1.68 -5.36 5.82
N GLU A 68 1.41 -4.95 7.06
CA GLU A 68 2.25 -5.27 8.23
C GLU A 68 2.41 -6.79 8.36
N LYS A 69 1.34 -7.57 8.15
CA LYS A 69 1.40 -9.04 8.19
C LYS A 69 2.25 -9.61 7.06
N MET A 70 2.11 -9.09 5.84
CA MET A 70 2.94 -9.51 4.70
C MET A 70 4.42 -9.18 4.93
N ILE A 71 4.73 -8.00 5.45
CA ILE A 71 6.09 -7.57 5.78
C ILE A 71 6.71 -8.48 6.84
N VAL A 72 5.96 -8.81 7.90
CA VAL A 72 6.43 -9.72 8.95
C VAL A 72 6.64 -11.14 8.41
N ALA A 73 5.84 -11.57 7.44
CA ALA A 73 5.97 -12.86 6.78
C ALA A 73 7.06 -12.87 5.68
N GLU A 74 7.67 -11.71 5.37
CA GLU A 74 8.60 -11.53 4.25
C GLU A 74 7.99 -12.01 2.92
N GLU A 75 6.71 -11.71 2.70
CA GLU A 75 5.95 -12.06 1.49
C GLU A 75 5.97 -10.90 0.49
N TRP A 76 6.84 -11.01 -0.49
CA TRP A 76 7.02 -10.05 -1.59
C TRP A 76 6.40 -10.61 -2.87
N ASP A 77 5.98 -9.73 -3.77
CA ASP A 77 5.65 -10.13 -5.14
C ASP A 77 6.91 -10.43 -5.98
N ASP A 78 6.70 -10.92 -7.20
CA ASP A 78 7.77 -11.25 -8.14
C ASP A 78 8.63 -10.04 -8.56
N GLU A 79 8.15 -8.82 -8.33
CA GLU A 79 8.84 -7.55 -8.61
C GLU A 79 9.59 -7.02 -7.37
N GLY A 80 9.51 -7.71 -6.23
CA GLY A 80 10.17 -7.35 -4.97
C GLY A 80 9.45 -6.29 -4.16
N TYR A 81 8.15 -6.07 -4.39
CA TYR A 81 7.31 -5.14 -3.65
C TYR A 81 6.36 -5.85 -2.71
N TYR A 82 5.94 -5.15 -1.65
CA TYR A 82 4.76 -5.54 -0.89
C TYR A 82 3.52 -5.00 -1.59
N SER A 83 2.84 -5.84 -2.35
CA SER A 83 1.71 -5.42 -3.17
C SER A 83 0.39 -6.08 -2.80
N LEU A 84 -0.67 -5.25 -2.71
CA LEU A 84 -2.04 -5.73 -2.69
C LEU A 84 -2.61 -5.60 -4.11
N SER A 85 -2.96 -6.75 -4.69
CA SER A 85 -3.67 -6.87 -5.96
C SER A 85 -5.05 -7.50 -5.80
#